data_AF-A0A382TFK1-F1
#
_entry.id   AF-A0A382TFK1-F1
#
_cell.length_a   1.000
_cell.length_b   1.000
_cell.length_c   1.000
_cell.angle_alpha   90.00
_cell.angle_beta   90.00
_cell.angle_gamma   90.00
#
_symmetry.space_group_name_H-M   'P 1'
#
loop_
_entity.id
_entity.type
_entity.pdbx_description
1 polymer ?
#
loop_
_entity_poly.entity_id
_entity_poly.type
_entity_poly.pdbx_seq_one_letter_code
_entity_poly.pdbx_strand_id
1 'polypeptide(L)'
;MSTPTLAKNIVRFLNNDIEKFVIPNYQRRFAWENKQVTDLFYDIHYLNRGQKHLLNMTILITIGKGRPRLVNIVDGQQRITTLILLIKVLSKKYKSFNKHKDDYLYDMKKCLWVSTTNG
;
A
#
# COMPACT_ATOMS: atom_id res chain seq x y z
N MET A 1 -22.14 -13.17 10.10
CA MET A 1 -21.78 -12.65 8.76
C MET A 1 -20.36 -13.09 8.46
N SER A 2 -20.14 -13.88 7.41
CA SER A 2 -18.78 -14.24 6.98
C SER A 2 -18.11 -13.03 6.31
N THR A 3 -16.97 -12.60 6.83
CA THR A 3 -16.12 -11.61 6.15
C THR A 3 -15.50 -12.27 4.92
N PRO A 4 -15.76 -11.77 3.69
CA PRO A 4 -15.15 -12.33 2.50
C PRO A 4 -13.64 -12.05 2.51
N THR A 5 -12.83 -13.11 2.49
CA THR A 5 -11.38 -13.01 2.35
C THR A 5 -11.02 -13.00 0.87
N LEU A 6 -10.30 -11.96 0.43
CA LEU A 6 -9.87 -11.81 -0.95
C LEU A 6 -8.36 -11.61 -1.04
N ALA A 7 -7.67 -12.50 -1.75
CA ALA A 7 -6.25 -12.32 -2.06
C ALA A 7 -6.09 -11.33 -3.23
N LYS A 8 -5.41 -10.21 -2.98
CA LYS A 8 -5.01 -9.23 -4.00
C LYS A 8 -3.48 -9.13 -4.01
N ASN A 9 -2.86 -9.05 -5.20
CA ASN A 9 -1.46 -8.66 -5.28
C ASN A 9 -1.31 -7.15 -4.96
N ILE A 10 -0.10 -6.72 -4.61
CA ILE A 10 0.17 -5.35 -4.17
C ILE A 10 -0.20 -4.31 -5.23
N VAL A 11 0.07 -4.60 -6.50
CA VAL A 11 -0.24 -3.69 -7.61
C VAL A 11 -1.75 -3.45 -7.71
N ARG A 12 -2.57 -4.51 -7.71
CA ARG A 12 -4.04 -4.40 -7.75
C ARG A 12 -4.62 -3.82 -6.46
N PHE A 13 -3.96 -4.04 -5.33
CA PHE A 13 -4.36 -3.47 -4.06
C PHE A 13 -4.18 -1.95 -4.05
N LEU A 14 -3.02 -1.45 -4.49
CA LEU A 14 -2.69 -0.02 -4.45
C LEU A 14 -3.19 0.76 -5.69
N ASN A 15 -3.22 0.16 -6.87
CA ASN A 15 -3.71 0.76 -8.10
C ASN A 15 -5.21 0.46 -8.28
N ASN A 16 -6.03 1.08 -7.46
CA ASN A 16 -7.47 0.81 -7.43
C ASN A 16 -8.28 2.11 -7.58
N ASP A 17 -8.93 2.28 -8.73
CA ASP A 17 -9.80 3.45 -9.00
C ASP A 17 -11.20 3.31 -8.36
N ILE A 18 -11.51 2.14 -7.81
CA ILE A 18 -12.83 1.79 -7.28
C ILE A 18 -12.88 2.06 -5.76
N GLU A 19 -11.75 1.98 -5.06
CA GLU A 19 -11.68 2.05 -3.60
C GLU A 19 -10.65 3.10 -3.17
N LYS A 20 -11.04 3.97 -2.23
CA LYS A 20 -10.15 4.95 -1.60
C LYS A 20 -9.93 4.53 -0.15
N PHE A 21 -8.68 4.22 0.18
CA PHE A 21 -8.31 3.82 1.53
C PHE A 21 -8.19 5.03 2.45
N VAL A 22 -8.73 4.89 3.66
CA VAL A 22 -8.72 5.89 4.72
C VAL A 22 -8.12 5.26 5.97
N ILE A 23 -7.22 5.98 6.64
CA ILE A 23 -6.75 5.63 7.98
C ILE A 23 -7.66 6.36 8.97
N PRO A 24 -8.48 5.66 9.77
CA PRO A 24 -9.35 6.30 10.73
C PRO A 24 -8.60 7.04 11.84
N ASN A 25 -9.19 8.09 12.40
CA ASN A 25 -8.57 8.88 13.48
C ASN A 25 -8.28 8.08 14.75
N TYR A 26 -9.02 6.98 15.00
CA TYR A 26 -8.80 6.10 16.15
C TYR A 26 -7.65 5.11 15.95
N GLN A 27 -7.05 5.04 14.76
CA GLN A 27 -5.89 4.17 14.54
C GLN A 27 -4.64 4.74 15.20
N ARG A 28 -3.81 3.85 15.73
CA ARG A 28 -2.53 4.23 16.34
C ARG A 28 -1.60 4.87 15.30
N ARG A 29 -0.76 5.79 15.77
CA ARG A 29 0.32 6.38 14.97
C ARG A 29 1.29 5.31 14.46
N PHE A 30 2.08 5.67 13.45
CA PHE A 30 3.15 4.82 12.97
C PHE A 30 4.15 4.57 14.11
N ALA A 31 4.41 3.30 14.40
CA ALA A 31 5.23 2.86 15.53
C ALA A 31 6.10 1.64 15.18
N TRP A 32 6.25 1.32 13.89
CA TRP A 32 7.24 0.34 13.48
C TRP A 32 8.64 0.92 13.65
N GLU A 33 9.50 0.11 14.24
CA GLU A 33 10.92 0.38 14.43
C GLU A 33 11.73 -0.35 13.36
N ASN A 34 13.05 -0.20 13.42
CA ASN A 34 13.97 -0.77 12.43
C ASN A 34 13.78 -2.28 12.27
N LYS A 35 13.49 -3.02 13.35
CA LYS A 35 13.27 -4.46 13.28
C LYS A 35 12.12 -4.82 12.34
N GLN A 36 10.92 -4.28 12.56
CA GLN A 36 9.74 -4.63 11.74
C GLN A 36 9.91 -4.19 10.28
N VAL A 37 10.55 -3.04 10.05
CA VAL A 37 10.86 -2.57 8.69
C VAL A 37 11.84 -3.50 7.99
N THR A 38 12.86 -3.98 8.72
CA THR A 38 13.88 -4.89 8.20
C THR A 38 13.28 -6.26 7.89
N ASP A 39 12.44 -6.79 8.78
CA ASP A 39 11.73 -8.05 8.57
C ASP A 39 10.86 -7.97 7.30
N LEU A 40 10.07 -6.91 7.14
CA LEU A 40 9.28 -6.69 5.91
C LEU A 40 10.18 -6.62 4.66
N PHE A 41 11.33 -5.97 4.76
CA PHE A 41 12.24 -5.88 3.63
C PHE A 41 12.82 -7.25 3.26
N TYR A 42 13.20 -8.07 4.24
CA TYR A 42 13.69 -9.42 4.01
C TYR A 42 12.61 -10.33 3.42
N ASP A 43 11.37 -10.24 3.91
CA ASP A 43 10.24 -10.97 3.33
C ASP A 43 10.07 -10.68 1.84
N ILE A 44 10.37 -9.44 1.41
CA ILE A 44 10.32 -9.06 -0.01
C ILE A 44 11.61 -9.48 -0.74
N HIS A 45 12.77 -9.30 -0.12
CA HIS A 45 14.08 -9.53 -0.74
C HIS A 45 14.33 -11.00 -1.07
N TYR A 46 13.90 -11.90 -0.19
CA TYR A 46 14.09 -13.34 -0.37
C TYR A 46 13.06 -13.99 -1.30
N LEU A 47 12.16 -13.21 -1.91
CA LEU A 47 11.20 -13.73 -2.88
C LEU A 47 11.88 -14.03 -4.22
N ASN A 48 11.89 -15.30 -4.60
CA ASN A 48 12.34 -15.70 -5.93
C ASN A 48 11.29 -15.40 -7.00
N ARG A 49 11.72 -15.28 -8.25
CA ARG A 49 10.81 -15.14 -9.39
C ARG A 49 9.81 -16.30 -9.41
N GLY A 50 8.52 -15.96 -9.52
CA GLY A 50 7.43 -16.93 -9.56
C GLY A 50 6.92 -17.35 -8.18
N GLN A 51 7.62 -17.04 -7.08
CA GLN A 51 7.11 -17.27 -5.74
C GLN A 51 6.10 -16.20 -5.34
N LYS A 52 5.06 -16.63 -4.62
CA LYS A 52 4.07 -15.75 -3.99
C LYS A 52 4.25 -15.85 -2.49
N HIS A 53 4.38 -14.71 -1.84
CA HIS A 53 4.40 -14.63 -0.39
C HIS A 53 3.25 -13.76 0.08
N LEU A 54 2.55 -14.25 1.11
CA LEU A 54 1.46 -13.52 1.72
C LEU A 54 2.07 -12.58 2.76
N LEU A 55 2.06 -11.27 2.48
CA LEU A 55 2.53 -10.22 3.39
C LEU A 55 1.59 -10.00 4.60
N ASN A 56 0.98 -11.07 5.11
CA ASN A 56 -0.08 -11.10 6.13
C ASN A 56 -1.42 -10.48 5.73
N MET A 57 -2.45 -10.76 6.54
CA MET A 57 -3.82 -10.29 6.33
C MET A 57 -3.95 -8.80 6.65
N THR A 58 -4.75 -8.09 5.86
CA THR A 58 -5.13 -6.69 6.09
C THR A 58 -6.65 -6.65 6.30
N ILE A 59 -7.12 -6.00 7.36
CA ILE A 59 -8.54 -5.88 7.66
C ILE A 59 -9.06 -4.54 7.14
N LEU A 60 -10.13 -4.60 6.35
CA LEU A 60 -10.74 -3.46 5.69
C LEU A 60 -12.23 -3.38 6.05
N ILE A 61 -12.73 -2.17 6.26
CA ILE A 61 -14.16 -1.90 6.46
C ILE A 61 -14.63 -0.89 5.43
N THR A 62 -15.57 -1.28 4.57
CA THR A 62 -16.23 -0.35 3.65
C THR A 62 -17.17 0.57 4.42
N ILE A 63 -16.94 1.88 4.35
CA ILE A 63 -17.71 2.90 5.08
C ILE A 63 -18.58 3.78 4.16
N GLY A 64 -18.49 3.62 2.84
CA GLY A 64 -19.27 4.41 1.90
C GLY A 64 -19.63 3.65 0.62
N LYS A 65 -20.77 4.03 0.03
CA LYS A 65 -21.28 3.47 -1.24
C LYS A 65 -20.91 4.31 -2.48
N GLY A 66 -20.15 5.40 -2.29
CA GLY A 66 -19.74 6.30 -3.37
C GLY A 66 -18.75 5.67 -4.37
N ARG A 67 -18.39 6.43 -5.40
CA ARG A 67 -17.34 6.09 -6.37
C ARG A 67 -16.29 7.20 -6.37
N PRO A 68 -15.07 6.98 -5.82
CA PRO A 68 -14.59 5.72 -5.24
C PRO A 68 -15.26 5.38 -3.90
N ARG A 69 -15.36 4.08 -3.59
CA ARG A 69 -15.85 3.57 -2.30
C ARG A 69 -14.83 3.88 -1.22
N LEU A 70 -15.27 4.48 -0.12
CA LEU A 70 -14.40 4.73 1.02
C LEU A 70 -14.22 3.45 1.83
N VAL A 71 -12.97 3.11 2.12
CA VAL A 71 -12.60 1.89 2.83
C VAL A 71 -11.62 2.23 3.96
N ASN A 72 -12.01 1.96 5.20
CA ASN A 72 -11.15 2.10 6.35
C ASN A 72 -10.16 0.94 6.44
N ILE A 73 -8.88 1.25 6.63
CA ILE A 73 -7.87 0.27 7.01
C ILE A 73 -7.93 0.11 8.53
N VAL A 74 -8.36 -1.06 9.00
CA VAL A 74 -8.52 -1.36 10.44
C VAL A 74 -7.31 -2.09 11.00
N ASP A 75 -6.69 -2.94 10.18
CA ASP A 75 -5.43 -3.62 10.52
C ASP A 75 -4.52 -3.69 9.28
N GLY A 76 -3.21 -3.78 9.50
CA GLY A 76 -2.19 -3.75 8.45
C GLY A 76 -1.77 -2.33 8.05
N GLN A 77 -2.24 -1.29 8.73
CA GLN A 77 -1.95 0.11 8.39
C GLN A 77 -0.44 0.42 8.33
N GLN A 78 0.35 0.03 9.33
CA GLN A 78 1.79 0.34 9.38
C GLN A 78 2.56 -0.38 8.27
N ARG A 79 2.16 -1.61 7.93
CA ARG A 79 2.74 -2.37 6.82
C ARG A 79 2.45 -1.70 5.48
N ILE A 80 1.20 -1.29 5.26
CA ILE A 80 0.79 -0.59 4.03
C ILE A 80 1.54 0.74 3.92
N THR A 81 1.61 1.52 4.99
CA THR A 81 2.38 2.78 5.02
C THR A 81 3.85 2.54 4.69
N THR A 82 4.47 1.50 5.26
CA THR A 82 5.89 1.16 4.98
C THR A 82 6.10 0.74 3.53
N LEU A 83 5.20 -0.08 2.96
CA LEU A 83 5.24 -0.45 1.55
C LEU A 83 5.10 0.77 0.63
N ILE A 84 4.17 1.68 0.94
CA ILE A 84 3.97 2.93 0.20
C ILE A 84 5.25 3.79 0.22
N LEU A 85 5.89 3.93 1.39
CA LEU A 85 7.14 4.66 1.52
C LEU A 85 8.27 4.00 0.73
N LEU A 86 8.39 2.68 0.81
CA LEU A 86 9.38 1.91 0.05
C LEU A 86 9.20 2.13 -1.45
N ILE A 87 7.98 1.99 -1.96
CA ILE A 87 7.63 2.25 -3.38
C ILE A 87 8.02 3.69 -3.75
N LYS A 88 7.69 4.68 -2.92
CA LYS A 88 8.02 6.09 -3.18
C LYS A 88 9.54 6.35 -3.27
N VAL A 89 10.32 5.74 -2.38
CA VAL A 89 11.79 5.84 -2.40
C VAL A 89 12.35 5.16 -3.64
N LEU A 90 11.87 3.96 -3.98
CA LEU A 90 12.26 3.23 -5.19
C LEU A 90 11.91 4.03 -6.45
N SER A 91 10.73 4.65 -6.52
CA SER A 91 10.37 5.55 -7.62
C SER A 91 11.38 6.67 -7.74
N LYS A 92 11.65 7.40 -6.65
CA LYS A 92 12.56 8.55 -6.64
C LYS A 92 13.97 8.15 -7.09
N LYS A 93 14.48 7.03 -6.57
CA LYS A 93 15.79 6.49 -6.93
C LYS A 93 15.84 6.06 -8.41
N TYR A 94 14.80 5.38 -8.90
CA TYR A 94 14.69 5.00 -10.30
C TYR A 94 14.68 6.22 -11.24
N LYS A 95 13.93 7.29 -10.92
CA LYS A 95 13.96 8.55 -11.70
C LYS A 95 15.36 9.15 -11.77
N SER A 96 16.10 9.09 -10.67
CA SER A 96 17.46 9.64 -10.60
C SER A 96 18.42 8.90 -11.53
N PHE A 97 18.20 7.59 -11.75
CA PHE A 97 19.04 6.77 -12.64
C PHE A 97 18.56 6.78 -14.09
N ASN A 98 17.25 6.84 -14.34
CA ASN A 98 16.67 6.74 -15.68
C ASN A 98 15.87 8.01 -16.01
N LYS A 99 16.58 9.05 -16.47
CA LYS A 99 15.99 10.35 -16.85
C LYS A 99 15.01 10.29 -18.05
N HIS A 100 14.90 9.14 -18.75
CA HIS A 100 14.22 9.04 -20.05
C HIS A 100 13.13 7.95 -20.14
N LYS A 101 12.66 7.37 -19.03
CA LYS A 101 11.55 6.39 -19.04
C LYS A 101 10.44 6.79 -18.08
N ASP A 102 9.34 7.29 -18.63
CA ASP A 102 8.21 7.83 -17.87
C ASP A 102 7.10 6.80 -17.53
N ASP A 103 7.00 5.70 -18.27
CA ASP A 103 5.87 4.77 -18.13
C ASP A 103 5.78 4.13 -16.73
N TYR A 104 6.88 3.59 -16.19
CA TYR A 104 6.88 2.96 -14.86
C TYR A 104 6.68 3.98 -13.72
N LEU A 105 7.07 5.23 -13.94
CA LEU A 105 6.85 6.30 -12.97
C LEU A 105 5.36 6.66 -12.88
N TYR A 106 4.63 6.59 -14.01
CA TYR A 106 3.22 6.91 -14.06
C TYR A 106 2.40 5.96 -13.19
N ASP A 107 2.60 4.66 -13.35
CA ASP A 107 1.92 3.63 -12.55
C ASP A 107 2.25 3.74 -11.05
N MET A 108 3.52 4.03 -10.72
CA MET A 108 3.91 4.25 -9.33
C MET A 108 3.29 5.53 -8.75
N LYS A 109 3.21 6.63 -9.50
CA LYS A 109 2.56 7.88 -9.04
C LYS A 109 1.08 7.67 -8.75
N LYS A 110 0.38 6.88 -9.58
CA LYS A 110 -1.03 6.56 -9.39
C LYS A 110 -1.29 5.84 -8.06
N CYS A 111 -0.40 4.93 -7.68
CA CYS A 111 -0.46 4.21 -6.39
C CYS A 111 -0.18 5.09 -5.16
N LEU A 112 0.39 6.29 -5.34
CA LEU A 112 0.87 7.17 -4.26
C LEU A 112 -0.04 8.39 -4.03
N TRP A 113 -1.21 8.47 -4.67
CA TRP A 113 -2.08 9.63 -4.52
C TRP A 113 -2.69 9.70 -3.12
N VAL A 114 -2.22 10.67 -2.33
CA VAL A 114 -2.73 11.00 -1.00
C VAL A 114 -3.41 12.36 -1.11
N SER A 115 -4.74 12.40 -0.99
CA SER A 115 -5.44 13.67 -0.76
C SER A 115 -5.50 13.94 0.73
N THR A 116 -4.85 15.01 1.18
CA THR A 116 -5.20 15.64 2.46
C THR A 116 -6.62 16.21 2.33
N THR A 117 -7.58 15.61 3.02
CA THR A 117 -8.87 16.27 3.25
C THR A 117 -8.65 17.36 4.30
N ASN A 118 -8.48 18.60 3.83
CA ASN A 118 -8.80 19.76 4.65
C ASN A 118 -10.32 19.92 4.56
N GLY A 119 -11.03 19.75 5.67
CA GLY A 119 -12.50 19.85 5.77
C GLY A 119 -13.05 18.78 6.70
#